data_AF-A0AAU7Z1C5-F1
#
_entry.id   AF-A0AAU7Z1C5-F1
#
_cell.length_a   1.000
_cell.length_b   1.000
_cell.length_c   1.000
_cell.angle_alpha   90.00
_cell.angle_beta   90.00
_cell.angle_gamma   90.00
#
_symmetry.space_group_name_H-M   'P 1'
#
loop_
_entity.id
_entity.type
_entity.pdbx_description
1 polymer ?
#
loop_
_entity_poly.entity_id
_entity_poly.type
_entity_poly.pdbx_seq_one_letter_code
_entity_poly.pdbx_strand_id
1 'polypeptide(L)'
;MHTHAMVRVGVDENLAPQLLVDFPREAEIVRIPRRPSAILEVDFWILVFARKDARETFARLRGVKVVQSMMAGVDWIRPWLPKEIVLCDGRGIHDISASEWVLTAILTSLKRVPRYRDLQLRQEWKG
;
A
#
# COMPACT_ATOMS: atom_id res chain seq x y z
N MET A 1 6.53 3.26 -36.33
CA MET A 1 7.11 2.46 -35.24
C MET A 1 7.23 3.38 -34.03
N HIS A 2 6.24 3.38 -33.13
CA HIS A 2 6.38 4.03 -31.84
C HIS A 2 7.06 3.03 -30.92
N THR A 3 8.32 3.26 -30.61
CA THR A 3 9.01 2.58 -29.53
C THR A 3 8.30 3.03 -28.25
N HIS A 4 7.40 2.21 -27.71
CA HIS A 4 6.77 2.52 -26.43
C HIS A 4 7.89 2.60 -25.38
N ALA A 5 8.07 3.77 -24.78
CA ALA A 5 9.08 3.97 -23.75
C ALA A 5 8.71 3.10 -22.54
N MET A 6 9.64 2.24 -22.11
CA MET A 6 9.51 1.45 -20.89
C MET A 6 9.28 2.39 -19.70
N VAL A 7 8.35 2.05 -18.81
CA VAL A 7 8.06 2.81 -17.58
C VAL A 7 8.70 2.10 -16.40
N ARG A 8 9.59 2.77 -15.69
CA ARG A 8 10.25 2.20 -14.50
C ARG A 8 9.31 2.31 -13.30
N VAL A 9 8.71 1.19 -12.89
CA VAL A 9 7.78 1.10 -11.77
C VAL A 9 8.52 0.70 -10.50
N GLY A 10 8.65 1.65 -9.58
CA GLY A 10 9.25 1.46 -8.27
C GLY A 10 8.29 0.79 -7.29
N VAL A 11 8.69 -0.36 -6.74
CA VAL A 11 7.95 -1.11 -5.71
C VAL A 11 8.84 -1.47 -4.52
N ASP A 12 8.25 -1.83 -3.38
CA ASP A 12 9.03 -2.33 -2.23
C ASP A 12 9.85 -3.58 -2.62
N GLU A 13 11.09 -3.67 -2.14
CA GLU A 13 11.98 -4.80 -2.41
C GLU A 13 11.37 -6.15 -2.02
N ASN A 14 10.53 -6.18 -0.97
CA ASN A 14 9.91 -7.39 -0.45
C ASN A 14 8.52 -7.64 -1.02
N LEU A 15 8.05 -6.83 -1.99
CA LEU A 15 6.72 -7.04 -2.58
C LEU A 15 6.67 -8.40 -3.28
N ALA A 16 5.69 -9.22 -2.92
CA ALA A 16 5.63 -10.60 -3.39
C ALA A 16 5.53 -10.66 -4.94
N PRO A 17 6.34 -11.48 -5.63
CA PRO A 17 6.36 -11.51 -7.10
C PRO A 17 5.01 -11.82 -7.74
N GLN A 18 4.17 -12.63 -7.08
CA GLN A 18 2.83 -12.95 -7.55
C GLN A 18 1.91 -11.73 -7.68
N LEU A 19 2.21 -10.61 -7.02
CA LEU A 19 1.44 -9.37 -7.13
C LEU A 19 1.86 -8.51 -8.33
N LEU A 20 2.88 -8.94 -9.08
CA LEU A 20 3.43 -8.22 -10.23
C LEU A 20 3.08 -8.87 -11.56
N VAL A 21 2.40 -10.01 -11.55
CA VAL A 21 2.19 -10.86 -12.75
C VAL A 21 1.33 -10.18 -13.82
N ASP A 22 0.46 -9.26 -13.41
CA ASP A 22 -0.47 -8.55 -14.30
C ASP A 22 0.06 -7.19 -14.76
N PHE A 23 1.31 -6.84 -14.43
CA PHE A 23 1.90 -5.61 -14.95
C PHE A 23 2.07 -5.70 -16.47
N PRO A 24 1.84 -4.59 -17.20
CA PRO A 24 2.04 -4.56 -18.65
C PRO A 24 3.51 -4.81 -18.99
N ARG A 25 3.79 -5.30 -20.20
CA ARG A 25 5.16 -5.64 -20.65
C ARG A 25 6.07 -4.43 -20.72
N GLU A 26 5.48 -3.26 -20.85
CA GLU A 26 6.14 -1.96 -20.86
C GLU A 26 6.61 -1.51 -19.47
N ALA A 27 6.21 -2.20 -18.40
CA ALA A 27 6.66 -1.90 -17.04
C ALA A 27 7.99 -2.60 -16.72
N GLU A 28 9.01 -1.81 -16.41
CA GLU A 28 10.25 -2.29 -15.81
C GLU A 28 10.14 -2.19 -14.29
N ILE A 29 10.16 -3.31 -13.59
CA ILE A 29 10.03 -3.31 -12.12
C ILE A 29 11.37 -2.95 -11.46
N VAL A 30 11.38 -1.84 -10.74
CA VAL A 30 12.51 -1.40 -9.91
C VAL A 30 12.20 -1.72 -8.45
N ARG A 31 12.99 -2.60 -7.85
CA ARG A 31 12.89 -2.96 -6.43
C ARG A 31 13.59 -1.92 -5.57
N ILE A 32 12.84 -1.26 -4.70
CA ILE A 32 13.32 -0.18 -3.84
C ILE A 32 13.52 -0.70 -2.42
N PRO A 33 14.77 -0.76 -1.92
CA PRO A 33 15.04 -1.09 -0.53
C PRO A 33 14.42 -0.09 0.43
N ARG A 34 14.19 -0.48 1.69
CA ARG A 34 13.68 0.49 2.67
C ARG A 34 14.58 1.72 2.86
N ARG A 35 15.89 1.52 2.77
CA ARG A 35 16.91 2.57 2.88
C ARG A 35 17.88 2.47 1.70
N PRO A 36 17.51 3.02 0.53
CA PRO A 36 18.39 2.97 -0.63
C PRO A 36 19.64 3.82 -0.39
N SER A 37 20.81 3.20 -0.57
CA SER A 37 22.12 3.88 -0.50
C SER A 37 22.51 4.52 -1.83
N ALA A 38 22.03 3.97 -2.95
CA ALA A 38 22.24 4.46 -4.30
C ALA A 38 21.04 5.28 -4.80
N ILE A 39 21.27 6.05 -5.87
CA ILE A 39 20.20 6.68 -6.63
C ILE A 39 19.50 5.61 -7.47
N LEU A 40 18.16 5.66 -7.50
CA LEU A 40 17.32 4.76 -8.27
C LEU A 40 16.51 5.56 -9.29
N GLU A 41 16.45 5.02 -10.49
CA GLU A 41 15.74 5.58 -11.62
C GLU A 41 14.31 5.03 -11.66
N VAL A 42 13.31 5.87 -11.38
CA VAL A 42 11.92 5.47 -11.19
C VAL A 42 10.99 6.52 -11.79
N ASP A 43 10.07 6.11 -12.65
CA ASP A 43 9.07 7.01 -13.25
C ASP A 43 7.75 6.99 -12.48
N PHE A 44 7.36 5.82 -11.97
CA PHE A 44 6.11 5.58 -11.26
C PHE A 44 6.39 4.86 -9.94
N TRP A 45 6.14 5.49 -8.80
CA TRP A 45 6.44 4.91 -7.49
C TRP A 45 5.19 4.45 -6.76
N ILE A 46 5.11 3.16 -6.40
CA ILE A 46 4.01 2.56 -5.65
C ILE A 46 4.37 2.49 -4.15
N LEU A 47 3.57 3.16 -3.33
CA LEU A 47 3.66 3.19 -1.87
C LEU A 47 2.52 2.36 -1.26
N VAL A 48 2.84 1.14 -0.82
CA VAL A 48 1.83 0.19 -0.32
C VAL A 48 1.27 0.57 1.06
N PHE A 49 2.09 1.22 1.90
CA PHE A 49 1.70 1.58 3.26
C PHE A 49 2.21 2.98 3.62
N ALA A 50 1.59 3.59 4.64
CA ALA A 50 2.11 4.79 5.27
C ALA A 50 3.48 4.51 5.91
N ARG A 51 4.52 5.13 5.36
CA ARG A 51 5.93 4.86 5.69
C ARG A 51 6.61 6.14 6.17
N LYS A 52 7.22 6.08 7.36
CA LYS A 52 7.94 7.23 7.95
C LYS A 52 9.17 7.63 7.13
N ASP A 53 9.79 6.66 6.46
CA ASP A 53 11.00 6.80 5.64
C ASP A 53 10.70 7.14 4.16
N ALA A 54 9.43 7.36 3.80
CA ALA A 54 9.04 7.63 2.41
C ALA A 54 9.72 8.89 1.85
N ARG A 55 9.79 9.97 2.63
CA ARG A 55 10.46 11.22 2.20
C ARG A 55 11.95 11.02 1.93
N GLU A 56 12.63 10.28 2.80
CA GLU A 56 14.07 9.98 2.65
C GLU A 56 14.32 9.08 1.43
N THR A 57 13.45 8.10 1.23
CA THR A 57 13.46 7.22 0.04
C THR A 57 13.28 8.05 -1.23
N PHE A 58 12.28 8.95 -1.26
CA PHE A 58 11.99 9.81 -2.41
C PHE A 58 13.20 10.67 -2.81
N ALA A 59 13.98 11.15 -1.85
CA ALA A 59 15.19 11.94 -2.13
C ALA A 59 16.27 11.17 -2.93
N ARG A 60 16.20 9.83 -2.94
CA ARG A 60 17.07 8.93 -3.72
C ARG A 60 16.47 8.50 -5.05
N LEU A 61 15.20 8.82 -5.33
CA LEU A 61 14.57 8.51 -6.60
C LEU A 61 14.80 9.65 -7.61
N ARG A 62 14.97 9.30 -8.88
CA ARG A 62 15.12 10.25 -9.99
C ARG A 62 14.17 9.87 -11.13
N GLY A 63 13.62 10.89 -11.77
CA GLY A 63 12.67 10.72 -12.88
C GLY A 63 11.22 10.50 -12.46
N VAL A 64 10.89 10.56 -11.15
CA VAL A 64 9.53 10.28 -10.67
C VAL A 64 8.57 11.30 -11.28
N LYS A 65 7.46 10.80 -11.82
CA LYS A 65 6.36 11.59 -12.38
C LYS A 65 5.05 11.32 -11.64
N VAL A 66 4.88 10.09 -11.14
CA VAL A 66 3.69 9.65 -10.42
C VAL A 66 4.07 8.94 -9.13
N VAL A 67 3.36 9.25 -8.06
CA VAL A 67 3.38 8.49 -6.80
C VAL A 67 1.98 7.94 -6.56
N GLN A 68 1.84 6.62 -6.55
CA GLN A 68 0.60 5.91 -6.25
C GLN A 68 0.64 5.42 -4.80
N SER A 69 -0.20 5.98 -3.94
CA SER A 69 -0.46 5.46 -2.60
C SER A 69 -1.51 4.36 -2.66
N MET A 70 -1.28 3.23 -1.99
CA MET A 70 -2.30 2.18 -1.77
C MET A 70 -3.16 2.46 -0.53
N MET A 71 -2.98 3.64 0.08
CA MET A 71 -3.81 4.16 1.17
C MET A 71 -4.83 5.16 0.61
N ALA A 72 -6.05 5.15 1.16
CA ALA A 72 -7.08 6.14 0.82
C ALA A 72 -6.69 7.56 1.24
N GLY A 73 -6.04 7.71 2.39
CA GLY A 73 -5.52 8.99 2.90
C GLY A 73 -4.07 9.23 2.46
N VAL A 74 -3.78 10.46 2.02
CA VAL A 74 -2.46 10.88 1.51
C VAL A 74 -1.89 12.10 2.24
N ASP A 75 -2.49 12.51 3.35
CA ASP A 75 -2.08 13.66 4.17
C ASP A 75 -0.64 13.52 4.70
N TRP A 76 -0.12 12.29 4.78
CA TRP A 76 1.25 12.00 5.17
C TRP A 76 2.28 12.15 4.03
N ILE A 77 1.83 12.25 2.77
CA ILE A 77 2.68 12.45 1.57
C ILE A 77 2.71 13.93 1.16
N ARG A 78 1.55 14.57 1.14
CA ARG A 78 1.34 15.96 0.69
C ARG A 78 2.36 16.98 1.24
N PRO A 79 2.80 16.92 2.51
CA PRO A 79 3.69 17.94 3.08
C PRO A 79 5.10 17.98 2.46
N TRP A 80 5.54 16.91 1.79
CA TRP A 80 6.93 16.81 1.31
C TRP A 80 7.05 16.46 -0.17
N LEU A 81 5.98 16.04 -0.83
CA LEU A 81 6.01 15.73 -2.26
C LEU A 81 6.00 17.04 -3.09
N PRO A 82 6.90 17.20 -4.08
CA PRO A 82 6.85 18.35 -4.99
C PRO A 82 5.52 18.41 -5.75
N LYS A 83 5.04 19.63 -6.04
CA LYS A 83 3.71 19.85 -6.63
C LYS A 83 3.60 19.40 -8.08
N GLU A 84 4.74 19.28 -8.76
CA GLU A 84 4.85 18.85 -10.15
C GLU A 84 4.64 17.34 -10.29
N ILE A 85 4.72 16.59 -9.18
CA ILE A 85 4.51 15.14 -9.15
C ILE A 85 3.03 14.84 -8.99
N VAL A 86 2.50 13.98 -9.85
CA VAL A 86 1.13 13.50 -9.73
C VAL A 86 1.04 12.55 -8.53
N LEU A 87 0.18 12.90 -7.57
CA LEU A 87 -0.11 12.07 -6.41
C LEU A 87 -1.47 11.41 -6.57
N CYS A 88 -1.48 10.08 -6.64
CA CYS A 88 -2.68 9.26 -6.67
C CYS A 88 -2.90 8.59 -5.30
N ASP A 89 -4.16 8.49 -4.89
CA ASP A 89 -4.57 7.75 -3.70
C ASP A 89 -5.17 6.38 -4.06
N GLY A 90 -5.46 5.59 -3.03
CA GLY A 90 -6.07 4.27 -3.15
C GLY A 90 -7.52 4.23 -2.66
N ARG A 91 -8.30 5.30 -2.82
CA ARG A 91 -9.72 5.30 -2.43
C ARG A 91 -10.46 4.14 -3.13
N GLY A 92 -11.33 3.46 -2.39
CA GLY A 92 -12.09 2.31 -2.89
C GLY A 92 -11.43 0.95 -2.66
N ILE A 93 -10.08 0.88 -2.57
CA ILE A 93 -9.34 -0.40 -2.52
C ILE A 93 -9.71 -1.25 -1.29
N HIS A 94 -10.06 -0.59 -0.18
CA HIS A 94 -10.34 -1.25 1.10
C HIS A 94 -11.83 -1.28 1.45
N ASP A 95 -12.72 -0.76 0.60
CA ASP A 95 -14.11 -0.48 0.97
C ASP A 95 -14.87 -1.75 1.38
N ILE A 96 -14.73 -2.84 0.62
CA ILE A 96 -15.40 -4.12 0.92
C ILE A 96 -14.87 -4.70 2.23
N SER A 97 -13.55 -4.91 2.33
CA SER A 97 -12.91 -5.48 3.50
C SER A 97 -13.17 -4.67 4.78
N ALA A 98 -13.16 -3.33 4.68
CA ALA A 98 -13.49 -2.45 5.78
C ALA A 98 -14.97 -2.58 6.18
N SER A 99 -15.88 -2.65 5.20
CA SER A 99 -17.32 -2.82 5.46
C SER A 99 -17.62 -4.15 6.16
N GLU A 100 -17.02 -5.24 5.69
CA GLU A 100 -17.11 -6.56 6.31
C GLU A 100 -16.57 -6.56 7.73
N TRP A 101 -15.41 -5.93 7.94
CA TRP A 101 -14.81 -5.79 9.27
C TRP A 101 -15.73 -4.99 10.22
N VAL A 102 -16.30 -3.87 9.77
CA VAL A 102 -17.22 -3.04 10.59
C VAL A 102 -18.47 -3.84 10.98
N LEU A 103 -19.11 -4.52 10.03
CA LEU A 103 -20.28 -5.35 10.32
C LEU A 103 -19.94 -6.45 11.34
N THR A 104 -18.79 -7.11 11.16
CA THR A 104 -18.30 -8.14 12.08
C THR A 104 -18.05 -7.58 13.48
N ALA A 105 -17.43 -6.40 13.59
CA ALA A 105 -17.15 -5.74 14.86
C ALA A 105 -18.45 -5.38 15.60
N ILE A 106 -19.47 -4.86 14.88
CA ILE A 106 -20.80 -4.57 15.44
C ILE A 106 -21.44 -5.86 15.98
N LEU A 107 -21.53 -6.91 15.16
CA LEU A 107 -22.16 -8.17 15.55
C LEU A 107 -21.44 -8.84 16.73
N THR A 108 -20.10 -8.87 16.69
CA THR A 108 -19.23 -9.42 17.74
C THR A 108 -19.46 -8.72 19.07
N SER A 109 -19.61 -7.39 19.04
CA SER A 109 -19.87 -6.57 20.22
C SER A 109 -21.28 -6.83 20.78
N LEU A 110 -22.31 -6.80 19.92
CA LEU A 110 -23.71 -7.01 20.34
C LEU A 110 -23.97 -8.42 20.86
N LYS A 111 -23.35 -9.44 20.23
CA LYS A 111 -23.52 -10.85 20.60
C LYS A 111 -22.50 -11.32 21.61
N ARG A 112 -21.66 -10.42 22.14
CA ARG A 112 -20.64 -10.71 23.17
C ARG A 112 -19.74 -11.90 22.78
N VAL A 113 -19.41 -12.02 21.50
CA VAL A 113 -18.64 -13.15 20.97
C VAL A 113 -17.31 -13.35 21.71
N PRO A 114 -16.53 -12.29 22.08
CA PRO A 114 -15.29 -12.49 22.82
C PRO A 114 -15.52 -13.16 24.19
N ARG A 115 -16.61 -12.80 24.91
CA ARG A 115 -16.98 -13.43 26.19
C ARG A 115 -17.29 -14.91 25.99
N TYR A 116 -18.10 -15.26 25.00
CA TYR A 116 -18.49 -16.65 24.77
C TYR A 116 -17.35 -17.51 24.23
N ARG A 117 -16.44 -16.93 23.43
CA ARG A 117 -15.16 -17.57 23.07
C ARG A 117 -14.34 -17.89 24.32
N ASP A 118 -14.22 -16.96 25.26
CA ASP A 118 -13.43 -17.16 26.47
C ASP A 118 -14.05 -18.22 27.40
N LEU A 119 -15.39 -18.23 27.53
CA LEU A 119 -16.12 -19.29 28.24
C LEU A 119 -15.94 -20.65 27.55
N GLN A 120 -15.98 -20.70 26.22
CA GLN A 120 -15.68 -21.90 25.44
C GLN A 120 -14.29 -22.45 25.71
N LEU A 121 -13.27 -21.60 25.71
CA LEU A 121 -11.90 -22.01 26.02
C LEU A 121 -11.77 -22.58 27.44
N ARG A 122 -12.64 -22.18 28.36
CA ARG A 122 -12.74 -22.71 29.73
C ARG A 122 -13.70 -23.89 29.86
N GLN A 123 -14.32 -24.32 28.76
CA GLN A 123 -15.34 -25.38 28.74
C GLN A 123 -16.57 -25.06 29.62
N GLU A 124 -16.92 -23.78 29.74
CA GLU A 124 -18.05 -23.31 30.55
C GLU A 124 -19.25 -22.92 29.67
N TRP A 125 -20.36 -23.65 29.76
CA TRP A 125 -21.61 -23.34 29.03
C TRP A 125 -22.62 -22.59 29.89
N LYS A 126 -22.34 -21.29 30.09
CA LYS A 126 -23.20 -20.35 30.82
C LYS A 126 -23.52 -19.16 29.91
N GLY A 127 -24.78 -19.05 29.49
CA GLY A 127 -25.31 -18.01 28.60
C GLY A 127 -26.60 -17.44 29.13
#